data_AF-D8LS86-F1
#
_entry.id   AF-D8LS86-F1
#
_cell.length_a   1.000
_cell.length_b   1.000
_cell.length_c   1.000
_cell.angle_alpha   90.00
_cell.angle_beta   90.00
_cell.angle_gamma   90.00
#
_symmetry.space_group_name_H-M   'P 1'
#
loop_
_entity.id
_entity.type
_entity.pdbx_description
1 polymer ?
#
loop_
_entity_poly.entity_id
_entity_poly.type
_entity_poly.pdbx_seq_one_letter_code
_entity_poly.pdbx_strand_id
1 'polypeptide(L)'
;MAMFAGTHRRLCALPDCQSPCFEDQDGFVHSYCSRTCSNEALARAKWASLRSSSRNRGGGSDGSRCKLAGCSRTVYVDERSGRVHEFCGRGHANEAMANGKRSSPSRGTGAGKGAPAHEKGTGECSLEGCKELVYRDPVTKVDSKYCSNRHYVAGTAMLNSECIRDGCSRAAWVDEGTGGVLDYCGSRCAGEVGMNYLVGVGVCSLPGCVNPNFVHPRDRQETGYCCEDHRLRATQRSLGPNPEPFVDRTFRGGTTSADDFQLSVLTNRHPEYLSRKQQFMQKWEKPLVGTGVSVLRIFKVQVPKDIRRRTETCMGQVGNVQRRFHGTSCSNVCTFFVDLRGGPCGESTCKVCNICTHGFQLRDNVGDTARRTNFDLRYGDGLYFSSVSGKANDYAELSEKTDRSGKKVRCMFLSSVTVGRAFITYEGKLPPEQCPPPGFDSVVGEKGPALNYPEVVVYKEEAALPTHLIVYALHE
;
A
#
# COMPACT_ATOMS: atom_id res chain seq x y z
N MET A 1 -6.54 43.13 24.72
CA MET A 1 -6.66 42.24 23.53
C MET A 1 -5.78 42.82 22.44
N ALA A 2 -4.54 42.34 22.31
CA ALA A 2 -3.73 42.64 21.14
C ALA A 2 -4.26 41.76 19.99
N MET A 3 -4.70 42.37 18.89
CA MET A 3 -5.08 41.59 17.70
C MET A 3 -3.82 40.99 17.09
N PHE A 4 -3.73 39.65 17.06
CA PHE A 4 -2.64 38.95 16.41
C PHE A 4 -2.69 39.24 14.90
N ALA A 5 -1.72 40.01 14.40
CA ALA A 5 -1.61 40.34 12.97
C ALA A 5 -1.00 39.17 12.19
N GLY A 6 -1.75 38.07 12.05
CA GLY A 6 -1.41 37.02 11.10
C GLY A 6 -1.60 37.52 9.67
N THR A 7 -0.62 37.31 8.80
CA THR A 7 -0.76 37.66 7.37
C THR A 7 -1.42 36.50 6.63
N HIS A 8 -2.55 36.76 5.96
CA HIS A 8 -3.20 35.80 5.08
C HIS A 8 -2.32 35.57 3.83
N ARG A 9 -1.40 34.62 3.87
CA ARG A 9 -0.57 34.26 2.71
C ARG A 9 -0.89 32.85 2.24
N ARG A 10 -1.20 32.70 0.96
CA ARG A 10 -1.29 31.37 0.32
C ARG A 10 0.09 30.75 0.28
N LEU A 11 0.18 29.44 0.52
CA LEU A 11 1.43 28.70 0.43
C LEU A 11 1.66 28.19 -0.99
N CYS A 12 2.93 28.04 -1.35
CA CYS A 12 3.33 27.47 -2.63
C CYS A 12 2.63 26.13 -2.91
N ALA A 13 2.04 25.99 -4.10
CA ALA A 13 1.33 24.79 -4.52
C ALA A 13 2.25 23.58 -4.81
N LEU A 14 3.57 23.76 -4.83
CA LEU A 14 4.51 22.64 -4.94
C LEU A 14 4.50 21.86 -3.61
N PRO A 15 4.13 20.55 -3.59
CA PRO A 15 3.83 19.84 -2.34
C PRO A 15 4.96 19.83 -1.30
N ASP A 16 6.21 19.94 -1.75
CA ASP A 16 7.40 19.85 -0.91
C ASP A 16 7.98 21.24 -0.54
N CYS A 17 7.35 22.32 -1.01
CA CYS A 17 7.69 23.70 -0.69
C CYS A 17 6.82 24.22 0.48
N GLN A 18 7.37 25.17 1.25
CA GLN A 18 6.68 25.85 2.35
C GLN A 18 6.66 27.36 2.21
N SER A 19 7.43 27.91 1.27
CA SER A 19 7.50 29.34 1.12
C SER A 19 6.13 29.91 0.76
N PRO A 20 5.76 31.08 1.30
CA PRO A 20 4.57 31.79 0.86
C PRO A 20 4.64 32.04 -0.64
N CYS A 21 3.47 32.04 -1.27
CA CYS A 21 3.34 32.37 -2.68
C CYS A 21 3.97 33.72 -2.98
N PHE A 22 4.55 33.85 -4.17
CA PHE A 22 5.10 35.11 -4.65
C PHE A 22 3.92 36.07 -4.92
N GLU A 23 4.03 37.28 -4.39
CA GLU A 23 3.14 38.40 -4.65
C GLU A 23 3.93 39.41 -5.46
N ASP A 24 3.44 39.76 -6.65
CA ASP A 24 4.11 40.73 -7.51
C ASP A 24 3.85 42.17 -7.03
N GLN A 25 4.40 43.14 -7.76
CA GLN A 25 4.28 44.56 -7.41
C GLN A 25 2.83 45.08 -7.51
N ASP A 26 1.96 44.37 -8.24
CA ASP A 26 0.55 44.71 -8.42
C ASP A 26 -0.34 44.03 -7.36
N GLY A 27 0.23 43.29 -6.42
CA GLY A 27 -0.49 42.56 -5.38
C GLY A 27 -1.11 41.24 -5.86
N PHE A 28 -0.75 40.75 -7.05
CA PHE A 28 -1.24 39.47 -7.55
C PHE A 28 -0.46 38.31 -6.93
N VAL A 29 -1.19 37.42 -6.24
CA VAL A 29 -0.60 36.25 -5.57
C VAL A 29 -0.58 35.04 -6.50
N HIS A 30 0.63 34.65 -6.93
CA HIS A 30 0.83 33.49 -7.79
C HIS A 30 0.61 32.16 -7.05
N SER A 31 0.45 31.04 -7.77
CA SER A 31 0.31 29.71 -7.14
C SER A 31 1.63 29.14 -6.57
N TYR A 32 2.78 29.75 -6.88
CA TYR A 32 4.10 29.25 -6.49
C TYR A 32 4.94 30.37 -5.88
N CYS A 33 5.85 30.03 -4.97
CA CYS A 33 6.74 31.01 -4.33
C CYS A 33 7.86 31.54 -5.24
N SER A 34 8.12 30.87 -6.36
CA SER A 34 9.22 31.19 -7.26
C SER A 34 9.03 30.55 -8.63
N ARG A 35 9.72 31.08 -9.64
CA ARG A 35 9.79 30.49 -10.99
C ARG A 35 10.35 29.07 -10.95
N THR A 36 11.31 28.80 -10.07
CA THR A 36 11.88 27.45 -9.85
C THR A 36 10.82 26.46 -9.40
N CYS A 37 10.01 26.80 -8.39
CA CYS A 37 8.93 25.94 -7.91
C CYS A 37 7.85 25.71 -8.98
N SER A 38 7.51 26.75 -9.75
CA SER A 38 6.59 26.63 -10.88
C SER A 38 7.12 25.68 -11.97
N ASN A 39 8.40 25.82 -12.33
CA ASN A 39 9.05 24.95 -13.33
C ASN A 39 9.13 23.50 -12.85
N GLU A 40 9.43 23.28 -11.57
CA GLU A 40 9.44 21.95 -10.98
C GLU A 40 8.05 21.31 -10.98
N ALA A 41 7.01 22.06 -10.63
CA ALA A 41 5.63 21.59 -10.70
C ALA A 41 5.25 21.18 -12.13
N LEU A 42 5.62 21.99 -13.13
CA LEU A 42 5.42 21.65 -14.55
C LEU A 42 6.22 20.40 -14.97
N ALA A 43 7.46 20.25 -14.51
CA ALA A 43 8.26 19.05 -14.78
C ALA A 43 7.59 17.80 -14.19
N ARG A 44 7.12 17.85 -12.93
CA ARG A 44 6.39 16.75 -12.28
C ARG A 44 5.09 16.42 -13.02
N ALA A 45 4.35 17.43 -13.47
CA ALA A 45 3.14 17.26 -14.27
C ALA A 45 3.44 16.62 -15.63
N LYS A 46 4.54 17.00 -16.31
CA LYS A 46 5.00 16.36 -17.55
C LYS A 46 5.34 14.89 -17.33
N TRP A 47 6.02 14.53 -16.24
CA TRP A 47 6.30 13.13 -15.90
C TRP A 47 5.02 12.32 -15.60
N ALA A 48 4.05 12.92 -14.91
CA ALA A 48 2.74 12.30 -14.67
C ALA A 48 1.93 12.15 -15.98
N SER A 49 2.00 13.15 -16.86
CA SER A 49 1.39 13.11 -18.19
C SER A 49 2.06 12.09 -19.10
N LEU A 50 3.38 11.90 -19.05
CA LEU A 50 4.08 10.87 -19.84
C LEU A 50 3.68 9.45 -19.38
N ARG A 51 3.45 9.23 -18.09
CA ARG A 51 2.86 7.97 -17.60
C ARG A 51 1.43 7.77 -18.06
N SER A 52 0.67 8.85 -18.16
CA SER A 52 -0.71 8.84 -18.67
C SER A 52 -0.76 8.73 -20.20
N SER A 53 0.26 9.23 -20.90
CA SER A 53 0.39 9.25 -22.37
C SER A 53 0.92 7.92 -22.93
N SER A 54 1.59 7.09 -22.11
CA SER A 54 1.75 5.67 -22.43
C SER A 54 0.42 4.92 -22.51
N ARG A 55 -0.68 5.50 -21.99
CA ARG A 55 -2.06 5.00 -22.15
C ARG A 55 -2.88 5.82 -23.14
N ASN A 56 -2.32 6.86 -23.76
CA ASN A 56 -3.12 7.84 -24.51
C ASN A 56 -2.39 8.41 -25.74
N ARG A 57 -1.83 7.53 -26.57
CA ARG A 57 -1.59 7.83 -27.99
C ARG A 57 -2.62 7.08 -28.83
N GLY A 58 -3.75 7.74 -29.07
CA GLY A 58 -4.83 7.24 -29.90
C GLY A 58 -6.02 8.20 -29.89
N GLY A 59 -5.86 9.37 -30.50
CA GLY A 59 -6.99 10.26 -30.76
C GLY A 59 -7.87 9.69 -31.88
N GLY A 60 -9.19 9.87 -31.74
CA GLY A 60 -10.13 9.79 -32.85
C GLY A 60 -10.78 8.42 -33.09
N SER A 61 -11.70 8.02 -32.23
CA SER A 61 -12.99 7.41 -32.60
C SER A 61 -13.72 7.00 -31.32
N ASP A 62 -15.04 7.16 -31.37
CA ASP A 62 -16.01 6.85 -30.33
C ASP A 62 -15.58 5.63 -29.48
N GLY A 63 -15.11 5.91 -28.27
CA GLY A 63 -14.43 4.94 -27.41
C GLY A 63 -15.34 3.74 -27.19
N SER A 64 -14.99 2.62 -27.81
CA SER A 64 -15.77 1.38 -27.79
C SER A 64 -16.12 1.04 -26.34
N ARG A 65 -17.38 1.20 -25.97
CA ARG A 65 -17.89 0.86 -24.64
C ARG A 65 -18.10 -0.64 -24.58
N CYS A 66 -17.98 -1.21 -23.38
CA CYS A 66 -18.25 -2.62 -23.17
C CYS A 66 -19.63 -2.99 -23.73
N LYS A 67 -19.70 -4.03 -24.57
CA LYS A 67 -20.98 -4.50 -25.14
C LYS A 67 -21.90 -5.22 -24.14
N LEU A 68 -21.48 -5.38 -22.87
CA LEU A 68 -22.32 -5.95 -21.82
C LEU A 68 -23.32 -4.89 -21.35
N ALA A 69 -24.62 -5.23 -21.37
CA ALA A 69 -25.68 -4.30 -21.00
C ALA A 69 -25.52 -3.84 -19.54
N GLY A 70 -25.64 -2.53 -19.30
CA GLY A 70 -25.42 -1.92 -17.98
C GLY A 70 -23.96 -1.60 -17.64
N CYS A 71 -22.99 -1.96 -18.50
CA CYS A 71 -21.59 -1.59 -18.29
C CYS A 71 -21.23 -0.31 -19.05
N SER A 72 -20.79 0.72 -18.33
CA SER A 72 -20.33 2.00 -18.90
C SER A 72 -18.82 2.08 -19.12
N ARG A 73 -18.06 1.03 -18.78
CA ARG A 73 -16.59 0.98 -18.87
C ARG A 73 -16.13 0.83 -20.32
N THR A 74 -14.95 1.37 -20.62
CA THR A 74 -14.28 1.20 -21.92
C THR A 74 -13.86 -0.26 -22.12
N VAL A 75 -13.88 -0.75 -23.36
CA VAL A 75 -13.41 -2.10 -23.67
C VAL A 75 -11.93 -2.30 -23.33
N TYR A 76 -11.55 -3.55 -23.08
CA TYR A 76 -10.17 -3.93 -22.82
C TYR A 76 -9.35 -3.83 -24.11
N VAL A 77 -8.14 -3.26 -24.01
CA VAL A 77 -7.17 -3.22 -25.09
C VAL A 77 -5.97 -4.04 -24.65
N ASP A 78 -5.63 -5.06 -25.41
CA ASP A 78 -4.45 -5.88 -25.16
C ASP A 78 -3.19 -5.05 -25.43
N GLU A 79 -2.41 -4.78 -24.39
CA GLU A 79 -1.25 -3.88 -24.44
C GLU A 79 -0.11 -4.41 -25.34
N ARG A 80 -0.05 -5.73 -25.57
CA ARG A 80 1.02 -6.36 -26.35
C ARG A 80 0.70 -6.36 -27.85
N SER A 81 -0.57 -6.55 -28.20
CA SER A 81 -1.03 -6.69 -29.59
C SER A 81 -1.74 -5.46 -30.13
N GLY A 82 -2.14 -4.51 -29.26
CA GLY A 82 -2.98 -3.37 -29.62
C GLY A 82 -4.42 -3.76 -29.98
N ARG A 83 -4.82 -5.01 -29.77
CA ARG A 83 -6.15 -5.50 -30.13
C ARG A 83 -7.20 -4.95 -29.16
N VAL A 84 -8.22 -4.31 -29.71
CA VAL A 84 -9.40 -3.83 -28.98
C VAL A 84 -10.41 -4.97 -28.85
N HIS A 85 -10.83 -5.29 -27.64
CA HIS A 85 -11.84 -6.33 -27.38
C HIS A 85 -13.25 -5.74 -27.36
N GLU A 86 -14.29 -6.58 -27.35
CA GLU A 86 -15.69 -6.11 -27.28
C GLU A 86 -16.18 -5.82 -25.85
N PHE A 87 -15.42 -6.25 -24.84
CA PHE A 87 -15.79 -6.14 -23.43
C PHE A 87 -14.64 -5.55 -22.61
N CYS A 88 -14.94 -4.88 -21.48
CA CYS A 88 -13.95 -4.24 -20.62
C CYS A 88 -13.06 -5.23 -19.83
N GLY A 89 -13.31 -6.53 -19.96
CA GLY A 89 -12.52 -7.57 -19.31
C GLY A 89 -13.10 -8.97 -19.56
N ARG A 90 -12.34 -10.00 -19.20
CA ARG A 90 -12.69 -11.41 -19.41
C ARG A 90 -14.01 -11.81 -18.72
N GLY A 91 -14.30 -11.27 -17.54
CA GLY A 91 -15.56 -11.52 -16.83
C GLY A 91 -16.78 -11.10 -17.64
N HIS A 92 -16.77 -9.89 -18.23
CA HIS A 92 -17.88 -9.40 -19.05
C HIS A 92 -17.99 -10.11 -20.40
N ALA A 93 -16.86 -10.56 -20.96
CA ALA A 93 -16.88 -11.43 -22.14
C ALA A 93 -17.54 -12.77 -21.84
N ASN A 94 -17.17 -13.40 -20.72
CA ASN A 94 -17.77 -14.66 -20.28
C ASN A 94 -19.25 -14.51 -19.93
N GLU A 95 -19.61 -13.41 -19.27
CA GLU A 95 -21.00 -13.08 -18.94
C GLU A 95 -21.83 -12.83 -20.21
N ALA A 96 -21.27 -12.15 -21.21
CA ALA A 96 -21.95 -11.98 -22.49
C ALA A 96 -22.10 -13.30 -23.27
N MET A 97 -21.13 -14.21 -23.15
CA MET A 97 -21.23 -15.58 -23.70
C MET A 97 -22.28 -16.40 -22.95
N ALA A 98 -22.32 -16.32 -21.61
CA ALA A 98 -23.31 -16.99 -20.78
C ALA A 98 -24.73 -16.45 -21.02
N ASN A 99 -24.86 -15.16 -21.30
CA ASN A 99 -26.12 -14.49 -21.62
C ASN A 99 -26.56 -14.67 -23.10
N GLY A 100 -25.91 -15.54 -23.86
CA GLY A 100 -26.35 -15.92 -25.21
C GLY A 100 -26.29 -14.80 -26.25
N LYS A 101 -25.49 -13.74 -26.07
CA LYS A 101 -25.42 -12.60 -27.01
C LYS A 101 -24.51 -12.85 -28.22
N ARG A 102 -24.65 -14.01 -28.86
CA ARG A 102 -24.37 -14.19 -30.30
C ARG A 102 -25.70 -14.44 -30.99
N SER A 103 -26.04 -13.60 -31.96
CA SER A 103 -27.32 -13.61 -32.67
C SER A 103 -27.63 -14.97 -33.31
N SER A 104 -28.66 -15.64 -32.82
CA SER A 104 -29.65 -16.45 -33.58
C SER A 104 -30.89 -16.69 -32.67
N PRO A 105 -32.10 -16.88 -33.24
CA PRO A 105 -33.33 -16.29 -32.71
C PRO A 105 -34.12 -17.10 -31.65
N SER A 106 -34.66 -16.37 -30.67
CA SER A 106 -35.75 -16.69 -29.72
C SER A 106 -35.43 -17.76 -28.65
N ARG A 107 -35.87 -17.72 -27.38
CA ARG A 107 -37.06 -17.13 -26.73
C ARG A 107 -36.88 -17.24 -25.19
N GLY A 108 -37.38 -16.28 -24.40
CA GLY A 108 -37.88 -16.56 -23.02
C GLY A 108 -37.15 -15.95 -21.80
N THR A 109 -37.73 -14.86 -21.28
CA THR A 109 -37.89 -14.39 -19.87
C THR A 109 -37.45 -15.33 -18.73
N GLY A 110 -36.94 -14.93 -17.55
CA GLY A 110 -36.75 -13.63 -16.89
C GLY A 110 -36.36 -13.83 -15.39
N ALA A 111 -36.22 -12.71 -14.66
CA ALA A 111 -36.18 -12.52 -13.19
C ALA A 111 -34.94 -12.97 -12.37
N GLY A 112 -34.33 -11.99 -11.69
CA GLY A 112 -33.13 -12.13 -10.88
C GLY A 112 -33.33 -12.66 -9.46
N LYS A 113 -32.20 -12.95 -8.79
CA LYS A 113 -32.01 -13.08 -7.33
C LYS A 113 -30.51 -13.27 -7.03
N GLY A 114 -30.15 -13.06 -5.77
CA GLY A 114 -28.79 -12.88 -5.25
C GLY A 114 -27.75 -13.94 -5.62
N ALA A 115 -26.50 -13.65 -5.25
CA ALA A 115 -25.33 -14.48 -5.54
C ALA A 115 -25.65 -15.97 -5.36
N PRO A 116 -25.45 -16.80 -6.38
CA PRO A 116 -25.90 -18.19 -6.35
C PRO A 116 -25.19 -18.91 -5.21
N ALA A 117 -25.97 -19.49 -4.31
CA ALA A 117 -25.46 -20.50 -3.40
C ALA A 117 -24.79 -21.57 -4.26
N HIS A 118 -23.52 -21.88 -3.98
CA HIS A 118 -22.81 -22.94 -4.68
C HIS A 118 -23.63 -24.23 -4.57
N GLU A 119 -23.94 -24.85 -5.71
CA GLU A 119 -24.65 -26.13 -5.73
C GLU A 119 -23.79 -27.16 -4.99
N LYS A 120 -24.35 -27.74 -3.92
CA LYS A 120 -23.76 -28.90 -3.25
C LYS A 120 -24.01 -30.14 -4.12
N GLY A 121 -23.01 -30.98 -4.25
CA GLY A 121 -23.09 -32.27 -4.93
C GLY A 121 -23.85 -33.31 -4.09
N THR A 122 -23.94 -34.51 -4.62
CA THR A 122 -24.65 -35.65 -4.02
C THR A 122 -23.75 -36.56 -3.19
N GLY A 123 -22.44 -36.53 -3.40
CA GLY A 123 -21.46 -37.31 -2.63
C GLY A 123 -21.03 -36.65 -1.31
N GLU A 124 -20.56 -37.46 -0.37
CA GLU A 124 -19.87 -36.99 0.84
C GLU A 124 -18.39 -36.70 0.56
N CYS A 125 -17.83 -35.71 1.26
CA CYS A 125 -16.43 -35.34 1.16
C CYS A 125 -15.50 -36.51 1.48
N SER A 126 -14.57 -36.83 0.58
CA SER A 126 -13.62 -37.94 0.74
C SER A 126 -12.50 -37.68 1.76
N LEU A 127 -12.54 -36.57 2.49
CA LEU A 127 -11.58 -36.29 3.58
C LEU A 127 -12.07 -37.00 4.84
N GLU A 128 -11.22 -37.85 5.43
CA GLU A 128 -11.55 -38.62 6.62
C GLU A 128 -12.10 -37.72 7.75
N GLY A 129 -13.29 -38.07 8.26
CA GLY A 129 -13.99 -37.30 9.29
C GLY A 129 -14.85 -36.12 8.80
N CYS A 130 -14.83 -35.77 7.51
CA CYS A 130 -15.71 -34.73 6.95
C CYS A 130 -17.01 -35.32 6.39
N LYS A 131 -18.16 -34.84 6.89
CA LYS A 131 -19.51 -35.25 6.44
C LYS A 131 -20.22 -34.24 5.54
N GLU A 132 -19.51 -33.20 5.09
CA GLU A 132 -20.10 -32.21 4.19
C GLU A 132 -20.23 -32.77 2.78
N LEU A 133 -21.26 -32.32 2.07
CA LEU A 133 -21.45 -32.68 0.66
C LEU A 133 -20.35 -32.07 -0.21
N VAL A 134 -19.93 -32.83 -1.22
CA VAL A 134 -18.90 -32.42 -2.17
C VAL A 134 -19.31 -31.18 -2.96
N TYR A 135 -18.33 -30.42 -3.44
CA TYR A 135 -18.59 -29.29 -4.34
C TYR A 135 -19.09 -29.80 -5.70
N ARG A 136 -20.19 -29.25 -6.23
CA ARG A 136 -20.63 -29.52 -7.61
C ARG A 136 -20.27 -28.36 -8.52
N ASP A 137 -19.56 -28.66 -9.59
CA ASP A 137 -19.21 -27.63 -10.56
C ASP A 137 -20.48 -27.12 -11.28
N PRO A 138 -20.76 -25.80 -11.25
CA PRO A 138 -22.04 -25.26 -11.73
C PRO A 138 -22.18 -25.33 -13.26
N VAL A 139 -21.07 -25.51 -14.00
CA VAL A 139 -21.06 -25.55 -15.47
C VAL A 139 -21.19 -26.99 -15.96
N THR A 140 -20.37 -27.88 -15.41
CA THR A 140 -20.26 -29.27 -15.87
C THR A 140 -21.21 -30.21 -15.13
N LYS A 141 -21.77 -29.77 -13.99
CA LYS A 141 -22.61 -30.56 -13.08
C LYS A 141 -21.92 -31.83 -12.54
N VAL A 142 -20.60 -31.86 -12.59
CA VAL A 142 -19.76 -32.93 -12.04
C VAL A 142 -19.49 -32.66 -10.56
N ASP A 143 -19.66 -33.70 -9.75
CA ASP A 143 -19.34 -33.68 -8.33
C ASP A 143 -17.82 -33.83 -8.11
N SER A 144 -17.25 -32.96 -7.30
CA SER A 144 -15.88 -33.07 -6.78
C SER A 144 -15.76 -34.27 -5.83
N LYS A 145 -14.53 -34.69 -5.50
CA LYS A 145 -14.27 -35.61 -4.38
C LYS A 145 -14.37 -34.93 -3.01
N TYR A 146 -14.31 -33.61 -2.95
CA TYR A 146 -14.21 -32.86 -1.69
C TYR A 146 -15.17 -31.66 -1.65
N CYS A 147 -15.62 -31.30 -0.44
CA CYS A 147 -16.58 -30.22 -0.21
C CYS A 147 -16.00 -28.81 -0.36
N SER A 148 -14.67 -28.68 -0.33
CA SER A 148 -13.98 -27.40 -0.45
C SER A 148 -12.58 -27.60 -1.03
N ASN A 149 -11.99 -26.51 -1.54
CA ASN A 149 -10.60 -26.52 -2.00
C ASN A 149 -9.63 -26.87 -0.85
N ARG A 150 -9.93 -26.44 0.39
CA ARG A 150 -9.16 -26.80 1.58
C ARG A 150 -9.16 -28.30 1.83
N HIS A 151 -10.30 -28.96 1.69
CA HIS A 151 -10.41 -30.42 1.88
C HIS A 151 -9.85 -31.20 0.70
N TYR A 152 -9.95 -30.64 -0.51
CA TYR A 152 -9.24 -31.17 -1.67
C TYR A 152 -7.75 -31.21 -1.41
N VAL A 153 -7.13 -30.08 -1.04
CA VAL A 153 -5.70 -30.01 -0.72
C VAL A 153 -5.34 -30.91 0.46
N ALA A 154 -6.16 -30.98 1.51
CA ALA A 154 -5.89 -31.86 2.65
C ALA A 154 -5.98 -33.36 2.28
N GLY A 155 -6.97 -33.75 1.48
CA GLY A 155 -7.15 -35.14 1.06
C GLY A 155 -6.20 -35.58 -0.04
N THR A 156 -5.78 -34.68 -0.93
CA THR A 156 -4.69 -34.96 -1.89
C THR A 156 -3.33 -34.94 -1.23
N ALA A 157 -3.11 -34.12 -0.21
CA ALA A 157 -1.92 -34.21 0.64
C ALA A 157 -1.87 -35.53 1.45
N MET A 158 -3.00 -36.23 1.64
CA MET A 158 -3.01 -37.58 2.19
C MET A 158 -2.74 -38.67 1.14
N LEU A 159 -2.92 -38.39 -0.15
CA LEU A 159 -2.42 -39.21 -1.26
C LEU A 159 -0.96 -38.83 -1.54
N ASN A 160 -0.09 -39.09 -0.56
CA ASN A 160 1.34 -38.85 -0.59
C ASN A 160 2.01 -39.51 -1.82
N SER A 161 2.30 -38.75 -2.88
CA SER A 161 3.55 -39.01 -3.58
C SER A 161 4.64 -38.30 -2.79
N GLU A 162 5.43 -39.09 -2.07
CA GLU A 162 6.66 -38.62 -1.43
C GLU A 162 7.58 -38.02 -2.47
N CYS A 163 8.41 -37.05 -2.06
CA CYS A 163 9.47 -36.55 -2.91
C CYS A 163 10.37 -37.71 -3.38
N ILE A 164 10.53 -37.89 -4.69
CA ILE A 164 11.32 -38.98 -5.28
C ILE A 164 12.82 -38.91 -4.90
N ARG A 165 13.31 -37.77 -4.40
CA ARG A 165 14.70 -37.65 -3.96
C ARG A 165 14.95 -38.56 -2.76
N ASP A 166 15.87 -39.50 -2.93
CA ASP A 166 16.29 -40.42 -1.87
C ASP A 166 16.65 -39.67 -0.57
N GLY A 167 16.18 -40.22 0.55
CA GLY A 167 16.30 -39.59 1.88
C GLY A 167 15.48 -38.31 2.10
N CYS A 168 14.49 -37.97 1.24
CA CYS A 168 13.56 -36.86 1.46
C CYS A 168 12.20 -37.35 1.95
N SER A 169 11.84 -37.04 3.20
CA SER A 169 10.53 -37.40 3.77
C SER A 169 9.42 -36.36 3.56
N ARG A 170 9.63 -35.38 2.66
CA ARG A 170 8.66 -34.32 2.41
C ARG A 170 7.69 -34.73 1.31
N ALA A 171 6.43 -34.30 1.43
CA ALA A 171 5.44 -34.46 0.36
C ALA A 171 5.86 -33.70 -0.89
N ALA A 172 5.60 -34.28 -2.07
CA ALA A 172 5.88 -33.62 -3.32
C ALA A 172 4.95 -32.43 -3.59
N TRP A 173 5.36 -31.53 -4.49
CA TRP A 173 4.63 -30.30 -4.79
C TRP A 173 3.30 -30.58 -5.50
N VAL A 174 2.21 -29.89 -5.12
CA VAL A 174 0.89 -29.98 -5.78
C VAL A 174 0.60 -28.70 -6.58
N ASP A 175 0.33 -28.84 -7.87
CA ASP A 175 -0.12 -27.74 -8.74
C ASP A 175 -1.60 -27.44 -8.48
N GLU A 176 -1.92 -26.24 -7.96
CA GLU A 176 -3.30 -25.82 -7.69
C GLU A 176 -4.15 -25.63 -8.96
N GLY A 177 -3.53 -25.32 -10.10
CA GLY A 177 -4.26 -25.07 -11.34
C GLY A 177 -4.73 -26.37 -12.00
N THR A 178 -3.96 -27.44 -11.85
CA THR A 178 -4.24 -28.72 -12.52
C THR A 178 -4.57 -29.85 -11.56
N GLY A 179 -4.30 -29.69 -10.26
CA GLY A 179 -4.37 -30.76 -9.27
C GLY A 179 -3.28 -31.81 -9.40
N GLY A 180 -2.32 -31.62 -10.31
CA GLY A 180 -1.22 -32.56 -10.54
C GLY A 180 -0.21 -32.53 -9.41
N VAL A 181 0.31 -33.69 -9.01
CA VAL A 181 1.43 -33.78 -8.07
C VAL A 181 2.72 -33.96 -8.88
N LEU A 182 3.76 -33.24 -8.48
CA LEU A 182 5.08 -33.29 -9.10
C LEU A 182 5.95 -34.35 -8.42
N ASP A 183 7.12 -34.63 -8.98
CA ASP A 183 8.03 -35.67 -8.44
C ASP A 183 8.85 -35.17 -7.24
N TYR A 184 8.92 -33.85 -7.03
CA TYR A 184 9.79 -33.24 -6.02
C TYR A 184 9.03 -32.27 -5.13
N CYS A 185 9.44 -32.17 -3.86
CA CYS A 185 8.85 -31.22 -2.91
C CYS A 185 9.26 -29.76 -3.17
N GLY A 186 10.26 -29.52 -4.03
CA GLY A 186 10.77 -28.19 -4.33
C GLY A 186 12.09 -28.16 -5.11
N SER A 187 12.59 -26.95 -5.37
CA SER A 187 13.74 -26.65 -6.24
C SER A 187 15.04 -27.27 -5.76
N ARG A 188 15.28 -27.29 -4.46
CA ARG A 188 16.48 -27.92 -3.88
C ARG A 188 16.52 -29.42 -4.20
N CYS A 189 15.42 -30.13 -3.97
CA CYS A 189 15.38 -31.58 -4.19
C CYS A 189 15.45 -31.93 -5.67
N ALA A 190 14.83 -31.11 -6.54
CA ALA A 190 14.99 -31.23 -7.99
C ALA A 190 16.44 -30.98 -8.43
N GLY A 191 17.09 -29.93 -7.94
CA GLY A 191 18.47 -29.58 -8.28
C GLY A 191 19.49 -30.65 -7.82
N GLU A 192 19.32 -31.20 -6.62
CA GLU A 192 20.21 -32.25 -6.07
C GLU A 192 20.20 -33.55 -6.90
N VAL A 193 19.14 -33.82 -7.67
CA VAL A 193 19.06 -34.97 -8.59
C VAL A 193 19.31 -34.60 -10.06
N GLY A 194 19.88 -33.42 -10.31
CA GLY A 194 20.27 -32.97 -11.65
C GLY A 194 19.14 -32.34 -12.49
N MET A 195 17.95 -32.13 -11.93
CA MET A 195 16.83 -31.45 -12.61
C MET A 195 16.95 -29.93 -12.52
N ASN A 196 18.09 -29.39 -12.95
CA ASN A 196 18.41 -27.95 -12.85
C ASN A 196 17.41 -27.05 -13.59
N TYR A 197 16.69 -27.58 -14.58
CA TYR A 197 15.65 -26.83 -15.30
C TYR A 197 14.40 -26.53 -14.45
N LEU A 198 14.26 -27.16 -13.27
CA LEU A 198 13.22 -26.88 -12.28
C LEU A 198 13.67 -25.85 -11.22
N VAL A 199 14.90 -25.34 -11.35
CA VAL A 199 15.47 -24.33 -10.48
C VAL A 199 15.37 -22.97 -11.19
N GLY A 200 14.56 -22.09 -10.63
CA GLY A 200 14.33 -20.75 -11.15
C GLY A 200 15.52 -19.83 -10.92
N VAL A 201 15.54 -18.73 -11.67
CA VAL A 201 16.54 -17.67 -11.52
C VAL A 201 16.16 -16.71 -10.41
N GLY A 202 14.87 -16.61 -10.07
CA GLY A 202 14.38 -15.85 -8.92
C GLY A 202 14.65 -16.53 -7.57
N VAL A 203 14.55 -15.77 -6.49
CA VAL A 203 14.65 -16.25 -5.09
C VAL A 203 13.26 -16.45 -4.52
N CYS A 204 13.10 -17.46 -3.65
CA CYS A 204 11.85 -17.79 -2.98
C CYS A 204 11.18 -16.55 -2.36
N SER A 205 9.90 -16.34 -2.68
CA SER A 205 9.10 -15.23 -2.19
C SER A 205 8.74 -15.35 -0.70
N LEU A 206 9.01 -16.49 -0.05
CA LEU A 206 8.84 -16.62 1.40
C LEU A 206 9.97 -15.83 2.11
N PRO A 207 9.63 -14.87 2.99
CA PRO A 207 10.60 -14.07 3.75
C PRO A 207 11.73 -14.87 4.41
N GLY A 208 12.98 -14.48 4.12
CA GLY A 208 14.16 -15.08 4.75
C GLY A 208 14.60 -16.41 4.13
N CYS A 209 13.89 -16.91 3.12
CA CYS A 209 14.38 -17.99 2.29
C CYS A 209 15.31 -17.43 1.21
N VAL A 210 16.51 -18.00 1.10
CA VAL A 210 17.49 -17.66 0.05
C VAL A 210 17.55 -18.71 -1.06
N ASN A 211 16.68 -19.72 -1.01
CA ASN A 211 16.64 -20.77 -2.02
C ASN A 211 16.06 -20.23 -3.33
N PRO A 212 16.54 -20.71 -4.47
CA PRO A 212 15.97 -20.36 -5.78
C PRO A 212 14.51 -20.83 -5.89
N ASN A 213 13.72 -20.09 -6.67
CA ASN A 213 12.33 -20.42 -6.99
C ASN A 213 12.24 -21.81 -7.63
N PHE A 214 11.10 -22.47 -7.46
CA PHE A 214 10.78 -23.68 -8.19
C PHE A 214 10.12 -23.31 -9.51
N VAL A 215 10.61 -23.85 -10.62
CA VAL A 215 10.01 -23.72 -11.94
C VAL A 215 9.07 -24.89 -12.15
N HIS A 216 7.84 -24.60 -12.51
CA HIS A 216 6.85 -25.64 -12.75
C HIS A 216 7.20 -26.43 -14.03
N PRO A 217 7.23 -27.78 -13.97
CA PRO A 217 7.77 -28.62 -15.06
C PRO A 217 6.99 -28.51 -16.37
N ARG A 218 5.68 -28.26 -16.29
CA ARG A 218 4.78 -28.30 -17.45
C ARG A 218 4.80 -27.01 -18.26
N ASP A 219 4.64 -25.86 -17.61
CA ASP A 219 4.49 -24.55 -18.25
C ASP A 219 5.76 -23.70 -18.18
N ARG A 220 6.80 -24.19 -17.48
CA ARG A 220 8.09 -23.53 -17.30
C ARG A 220 7.99 -22.16 -16.62
N GLN A 221 6.91 -21.91 -15.87
CA GLN A 221 6.76 -20.67 -15.10
C GLN A 221 7.39 -20.81 -13.72
N GLU A 222 8.00 -19.73 -13.24
CA GLU A 222 8.42 -19.67 -11.84
C GLU A 222 7.19 -19.63 -10.93
N THR A 223 7.12 -20.56 -9.98
CA THR A 223 6.05 -20.60 -8.96
C THR A 223 6.17 -19.48 -7.94
N GLY A 224 7.30 -18.77 -7.91
CA GLY A 224 7.63 -17.76 -6.92
C GLY A 224 8.06 -18.33 -5.56
N TYR A 225 8.07 -19.65 -5.34
CA TYR A 225 8.50 -20.24 -4.08
C TYR A 225 9.43 -21.44 -4.32
N CYS A 226 10.37 -21.72 -3.40
CA CYS A 226 11.28 -22.86 -3.56
C CYS A 226 10.64 -24.21 -3.25
N CYS A 227 9.53 -24.25 -2.50
CA CYS A 227 8.80 -25.47 -2.16
C CYS A 227 7.35 -25.17 -1.76
N GLU A 228 6.52 -26.21 -1.73
CA GLU A 228 5.08 -26.09 -1.48
C GLU A 228 4.78 -25.63 -0.04
N ASP A 229 5.52 -26.14 0.94
CA ASP A 229 5.46 -25.65 2.34
C ASP A 229 5.71 -24.13 2.42
N HIS A 230 6.63 -23.59 1.61
CA HIS A 230 6.89 -22.15 1.58
C HIS A 230 5.76 -21.36 0.91
N ARG A 231 5.14 -21.90 -0.14
CA ARG A 231 3.95 -21.30 -0.76
C ARG A 231 2.76 -21.30 0.21
N LEU A 232 2.53 -22.41 0.92
CA LEU A 232 1.47 -22.54 1.92
C LEU A 232 1.70 -21.59 3.11
N ARG A 233 2.93 -21.52 3.64
CA ARG A 233 3.29 -20.54 4.70
C ARG A 233 3.13 -19.10 4.22
N ALA A 234 3.49 -18.80 2.98
CA ALA A 234 3.30 -17.49 2.40
C ALA A 234 1.80 -17.16 2.30
N THR A 235 0.99 -18.10 1.82
CA THR A 235 -0.47 -17.98 1.73
C THR A 235 -1.11 -17.78 3.10
N GLN A 236 -0.73 -18.57 4.10
CA GLN A 236 -1.17 -18.41 5.49
C GLN A 236 -0.82 -17.04 6.06
N ARG A 237 0.31 -16.46 5.64
CA ARG A 237 0.75 -15.11 6.02
C ARG A 237 0.24 -14.01 5.10
N SER A 238 -0.63 -14.33 4.13
CA SER A 238 -1.12 -13.40 3.11
C SER A 238 -0.01 -12.74 2.26
N LEU A 239 1.10 -13.45 2.04
CA LEU A 239 2.29 -13.03 1.28
C LEU A 239 2.24 -13.54 -0.17
N GLY A 240 1.11 -13.38 -0.86
CA GLY A 240 0.99 -13.77 -2.27
C GLY A 240 1.96 -13.00 -3.18
N PRO A 241 2.27 -13.53 -4.38
CA PRO A 241 3.07 -12.81 -5.36
C PRO A 241 2.44 -11.46 -5.63
N ASN A 242 3.19 -10.38 -5.42
CA ASN A 242 2.64 -9.05 -5.53
C ASN A 242 2.45 -8.72 -7.02
N PRO A 243 1.21 -8.45 -7.49
CA PRO A 243 0.98 -8.08 -8.88
C PRO A 243 1.56 -6.70 -9.22
N GLU A 244 1.92 -5.88 -8.23
CA GLU A 244 2.48 -4.55 -8.45
C GLU A 244 3.98 -4.65 -8.81
N PRO A 245 4.40 -4.19 -10.01
CA PRO A 245 5.80 -4.19 -10.40
C PRO A 245 6.68 -3.43 -9.40
N PHE A 246 7.89 -3.92 -9.20
CA PHE A 246 8.91 -3.29 -8.34
C PHE A 246 8.52 -3.22 -6.85
N VAL A 247 7.56 -4.04 -6.42
CA VAL A 247 7.25 -4.22 -5.00
C VAL A 247 7.76 -5.59 -4.57
N ASP A 248 8.64 -5.60 -3.57
CA ASP A 248 9.24 -6.82 -3.01
C ASP A 248 8.21 -7.64 -2.21
N ARG A 249 7.41 -6.96 -1.39
CA ARG A 249 6.45 -7.61 -0.50
C ARG A 249 5.24 -6.74 -0.23
N THR A 250 4.11 -7.37 0.02
CA THR A 250 2.93 -6.70 0.58
C THR A 250 2.60 -7.30 1.93
N PHE A 251 2.31 -6.45 2.90
CA PHE A 251 1.65 -6.83 4.16
C PHE A 251 0.22 -6.32 4.13
N ARG A 252 -0.68 -7.06 4.79
CA ARG A 252 -2.04 -6.64 5.09
C ARG A 252 -2.22 -6.62 6.61
N GLY A 253 -3.03 -5.71 7.09
CA GLY A 253 -3.44 -5.66 8.49
C GLY A 253 -4.74 -4.89 8.65
N GLY A 254 -5.42 -5.08 9.76
CA GLY A 254 -6.70 -4.44 10.03
C GLY A 254 -7.61 -5.32 10.88
N THR A 255 -8.90 -4.99 10.88
CA THR A 255 -9.91 -5.57 11.79
C THR A 255 -10.63 -6.77 11.20
N THR A 256 -10.06 -7.44 10.19
CA THR A 256 -10.54 -8.67 9.49
C THR A 256 -11.44 -8.46 8.28
N SER A 257 -11.49 -7.26 7.70
CA SER A 257 -12.39 -6.94 6.58
C SER A 257 -11.69 -6.87 5.22
N ALA A 258 -12.46 -6.91 4.13
CA ALA A 258 -11.96 -6.68 2.76
C ALA A 258 -11.39 -5.26 2.53
N ASP A 259 -11.53 -4.37 3.53
CA ASP A 259 -11.03 -3.00 3.50
C ASP A 259 -9.81 -2.79 4.43
N ASP A 260 -9.13 -3.88 4.83
CA ASP A 260 -7.86 -3.83 5.56
C ASP A 260 -6.78 -3.01 4.82
N PHE A 261 -5.84 -2.42 5.59
CA PHE A 261 -4.75 -1.63 5.04
C PHE A 261 -3.70 -2.53 4.36
N GLN A 262 -2.96 -1.95 3.41
CA GLN A 262 -1.87 -2.60 2.70
C GLN A 262 -0.55 -1.82 2.85
N LEU A 263 0.55 -2.53 3.10
CA LEU A 263 1.91 -1.97 3.12
C LEU A 263 2.78 -2.69 2.08
N SER A 264 3.14 -1.97 1.02
CA SER A 264 3.93 -2.47 -0.11
C SER A 264 5.40 -2.04 0.02
N VAL A 265 6.32 -2.98 0.27
CA VAL A 265 7.78 -2.74 0.33
C VAL A 265 8.31 -2.43 -1.06
N LEU A 266 8.68 -1.17 -1.29
CA LEU A 266 9.17 -0.71 -2.58
C LEU A 266 10.62 -1.15 -2.81
N THR A 267 10.90 -1.72 -3.98
CA THR A 267 12.30 -1.93 -4.43
C THR A 267 12.91 -0.59 -4.89
N ASN A 268 14.23 -0.54 -5.02
CA ASN A 268 14.93 0.63 -5.55
C ASN A 268 14.57 0.99 -7.01
N ARG A 269 13.99 0.04 -7.75
CA ARG A 269 13.48 0.22 -9.11
C ARG A 269 12.09 0.84 -9.14
N HIS A 270 11.38 0.86 -8.01
CA HIS A 270 10.05 1.47 -7.98
C HIS A 270 10.17 2.98 -8.25
N PRO A 271 9.39 3.54 -9.17
CA PRO A 271 9.58 4.93 -9.58
C PRO A 271 9.39 5.98 -8.47
N GLU A 272 8.64 5.65 -7.42
CA GLU A 272 8.48 6.53 -6.26
C GLU A 272 9.64 6.42 -5.26
N TYR A 273 10.37 5.29 -5.24
CA TYR A 273 11.38 5.00 -4.22
C TYR A 273 12.47 6.08 -4.19
N LEU A 274 13.06 6.37 -5.35
CA LEU A 274 14.17 7.32 -5.45
C LEU A 274 13.74 8.72 -5.04
N SER A 275 12.56 9.17 -5.49
CA SER A 275 12.02 10.49 -5.14
C SER A 275 11.76 10.62 -3.64
N ARG A 276 11.15 9.60 -2.99
CA ARG A 276 10.89 9.65 -1.54
C ARG A 276 12.19 9.59 -0.74
N LYS A 277 13.14 8.75 -1.15
CA LYS A 277 14.47 8.66 -0.53
C LYS A 277 15.19 10.01 -0.63
N GLN A 278 15.24 10.61 -1.81
CA GLN A 278 15.88 11.92 -2.01
C GLN A 278 15.22 13.00 -1.17
N GLN A 279 13.88 13.07 -1.15
CA GLN A 279 13.16 14.02 -0.32
C GLN A 279 13.52 13.86 1.16
N PHE A 280 13.53 12.64 1.68
CA PHE A 280 13.92 12.36 3.06
C PHE A 280 15.34 12.82 3.37
N MET A 281 16.29 12.48 2.49
CA MET A 281 17.72 12.81 2.68
C MET A 281 17.98 14.31 2.57
N GLN A 282 17.36 15.00 1.60
CA GLN A 282 17.52 16.44 1.39
C GLN A 282 16.86 17.26 2.49
N LYS A 283 15.78 16.74 3.10
CA LYS A 283 15.07 17.39 4.20
C LYS A 283 15.59 16.99 5.58
N TRP A 284 16.73 16.30 5.63
CA TRP A 284 17.43 16.06 6.88
C TRP A 284 18.28 17.28 7.23
N GLU A 285 17.64 18.33 7.75
CA GLU A 285 18.28 19.63 8.04
C GLU A 285 18.80 19.72 9.49
N LYS A 286 18.83 18.59 10.21
CA LYS A 286 19.46 18.52 11.55
C LYS A 286 20.95 18.20 11.42
N PRO A 287 21.82 18.82 12.25
CA PRO A 287 23.19 18.37 12.40
C PRO A 287 23.19 16.86 12.67
N LEU A 288 23.97 16.13 11.90
CA LEU A 288 24.12 14.69 12.08
C LEU A 288 24.99 14.46 13.31
N VAL A 289 24.51 13.65 14.24
CA VAL A 289 25.35 13.03 15.25
C VAL A 289 25.95 11.79 14.59
N GLY A 290 27.27 11.64 14.61
CA GLY A 290 27.97 10.49 14.01
C GLY A 290 28.13 10.57 12.49
N THR A 291 28.04 9.41 11.83
CA THR A 291 28.36 9.26 10.39
C THR A 291 27.16 9.46 9.45
N GLY A 292 25.95 9.67 9.98
CA GLY A 292 24.83 10.21 9.22
C GLY A 292 23.53 9.42 9.30
N VAL A 293 22.72 9.48 8.23
CA VAL A 293 21.44 8.78 8.13
C VAL A 293 21.35 8.00 6.82
N SER A 294 20.74 6.82 6.83
CA SER A 294 20.48 6.04 5.61
C SER A 294 19.03 5.57 5.56
N VAL A 295 18.37 5.73 4.41
CA VAL A 295 17.09 5.07 4.13
C VAL A 295 17.34 3.59 3.83
N LEU A 296 16.76 2.72 4.64
CA LEU A 296 16.83 1.28 4.48
C LEU A 296 15.70 0.75 3.60
N ARG A 297 14.46 1.22 3.84
CA ARG A 297 13.26 0.74 3.16
C ARG A 297 12.22 1.84 3.06
N ILE A 298 11.36 1.73 2.05
CA ILE A 298 10.17 2.58 1.90
C ILE A 298 9.00 1.66 1.65
N PHE A 299 7.96 1.80 2.46
CA PHE A 299 6.67 1.15 2.24
C PHE A 299 5.73 2.17 1.61
N LYS A 300 5.00 1.77 0.56
CA LYS A 300 3.81 2.47 0.11
C LYS A 300 2.64 2.03 0.98
N VAL A 301 1.93 3.00 1.54
CA VAL A 301 0.80 2.79 2.45
C VAL A 301 -0.49 2.93 1.66
N GLN A 302 -1.36 1.93 1.74
CA GLN A 302 -2.74 2.01 1.28
C GLN A 302 -3.64 1.80 2.49
N VAL A 303 -4.22 2.88 3.00
CA VAL A 303 -5.22 2.83 4.08
C VAL A 303 -6.56 2.27 3.58
N PRO A 304 -7.48 1.88 4.49
CA PRO A 304 -8.85 1.49 4.14
C PRO A 304 -9.56 2.51 3.25
N LYS A 305 -10.48 2.02 2.41
CA LYS A 305 -11.12 2.82 1.35
C LYS A 305 -11.94 3.98 1.90
N ASP A 306 -12.61 3.80 3.03
CA ASP A 306 -13.43 4.84 3.66
C ASP A 306 -12.56 6.01 4.14
N ILE A 307 -11.38 5.72 4.70
CA ILE A 307 -10.40 6.71 5.15
C ILE A 307 -9.88 7.48 3.95
N ARG A 308 -9.38 6.75 2.95
CA ARG A 308 -8.91 7.35 1.69
C ARG A 308 -9.98 8.27 1.09
N ARG A 309 -11.23 7.82 0.98
CA ARG A 309 -12.33 8.59 0.40
C ARG A 309 -12.61 9.88 1.18
N ARG A 310 -12.67 9.81 2.52
CA ARG A 310 -12.88 11.00 3.37
C ARG A 310 -11.75 12.01 3.19
N THR A 311 -10.50 11.53 3.19
CA THR A 311 -9.35 12.42 3.00
C THR A 311 -9.28 13.01 1.59
N GLU A 312 -9.52 12.22 0.54
CA GLU A 312 -9.56 12.73 -0.84
C GLU A 312 -10.70 13.75 -1.04
N THR A 313 -11.84 13.56 -0.37
CA THR A 313 -12.94 14.55 -0.34
C THR A 313 -12.48 15.86 0.31
N CYS A 314 -11.82 15.79 1.46
CA CYS A 314 -11.26 16.96 2.15
C CYS A 314 -10.23 17.68 1.26
N MET A 315 -9.31 16.93 0.63
CA MET A 315 -8.31 17.46 -0.30
C MET A 315 -8.96 18.23 -1.47
N GLY A 316 -10.04 17.70 -2.04
CA GLY A 316 -10.76 18.34 -3.14
C GLY A 316 -11.53 19.60 -2.71
N GLN A 317 -12.06 19.64 -1.50
CA GLN A 317 -12.84 20.76 -0.98
C GLN A 317 -11.97 21.92 -0.48
N VAL A 318 -10.88 21.60 0.24
CA VAL A 318 -10.06 22.59 0.96
C VAL A 318 -8.83 23.00 0.14
N GLY A 319 -8.24 22.08 -0.63
CA GLY A 319 -7.05 22.35 -1.44
C GLY A 319 -5.76 22.54 -0.65
N ASN A 320 -4.72 23.05 -1.32
CA ASN A 320 -3.36 23.22 -0.77
C ASN A 320 -2.83 21.97 -0.06
N VAL A 321 -2.60 20.90 -0.83
CA VAL A 321 -2.13 19.62 -0.32
C VAL A 321 -0.60 19.58 -0.36
N GLN A 322 0.00 19.40 0.81
CA GLN A 322 1.45 19.41 1.01
C GLN A 322 1.94 18.07 1.51
N ARG A 323 3.15 17.67 1.12
CA ARG A 323 3.74 16.42 1.60
C ARG A 323 4.59 16.69 2.84
N ARG A 324 4.30 16.01 3.95
CA ARG A 324 4.95 16.28 5.24
C ARG A 324 5.32 15.00 5.98
N PHE A 325 6.39 15.08 6.77
CA PHE A 325 6.87 14.01 7.62
C PHE A 325 6.14 14.02 8.97
N HIS A 326 5.91 12.83 9.52
CA HIS A 326 5.33 12.63 10.85
C HIS A 326 6.06 11.48 11.54
N GLY A 327 6.80 11.80 12.61
CA GLY A 327 7.37 10.81 13.52
C GLY A 327 6.31 10.33 14.49
N THR A 328 6.36 9.04 14.84
CA THR A 328 5.40 8.43 15.77
C THR A 328 6.04 7.23 16.47
N SER A 329 5.36 6.67 17.47
CA SER A 329 5.82 5.50 18.21
C SER A 329 5.41 4.18 17.56
N CYS A 330 6.17 3.12 17.85
CA CYS A 330 5.85 1.77 17.39
C CYS A 330 5.99 0.80 18.55
N SER A 331 4.98 -0.08 18.74
CA SER A 331 4.96 -1.02 19.85
C SER A 331 6.23 -1.90 19.87
N ASN A 332 6.69 -2.27 21.05
CA ASN A 332 7.94 -3.03 21.22
C ASN A 332 7.90 -4.42 20.57
N VAL A 333 6.72 -5.04 20.49
CA VAL A 333 6.53 -6.33 19.82
C VAL A 333 6.39 -6.19 18.29
N CYS A 334 6.22 -4.95 17.79
CA CYS A 334 6.02 -4.68 16.38
C CYS A 334 7.36 -4.54 15.66
N THR A 335 7.73 -5.57 14.90
CA THR A 335 9.04 -5.66 14.23
C THR A 335 8.96 -5.72 12.71
N PHE A 336 7.78 -5.58 12.12
CA PHE A 336 7.57 -5.82 10.68
C PHE A 336 8.46 -4.97 9.76
N PHE A 337 8.90 -3.78 10.21
CA PHE A 337 9.72 -2.87 9.41
C PHE A 337 11.23 -3.14 9.54
N VAL A 338 11.66 -3.88 10.58
CA VAL A 338 13.04 -4.38 10.74
C VAL A 338 13.19 -5.82 10.28
N ASP A 339 12.22 -6.69 10.59
CA ASP A 339 12.15 -8.09 10.18
C ASP A 339 10.90 -8.33 9.33
N LEU A 340 11.11 -8.33 8.01
CA LEU A 340 10.04 -8.51 7.03
C LEU A 340 9.41 -9.92 7.07
N ARG A 341 9.89 -10.84 7.93
CA ARG A 341 9.27 -12.17 8.15
C ARG A 341 7.96 -12.09 8.91
N GLY A 342 7.78 -11.05 9.74
CA GLY A 342 6.56 -10.76 10.49
C GLY A 342 5.75 -9.65 9.83
N GLY A 343 4.43 -9.70 10.00
CA GLY A 343 3.52 -8.63 9.58
C GLY A 343 3.32 -7.57 10.67
N PRO A 344 2.58 -6.50 10.36
CA PRO A 344 2.10 -5.54 11.35
C PRO A 344 1.43 -6.25 12.54
N CYS A 345 1.68 -5.80 13.77
CA CYS A 345 1.28 -6.54 14.97
C CYS A 345 -0.21 -6.41 15.33
N GLY A 346 -0.93 -5.41 14.80
CA GLY A 346 -2.35 -5.18 15.11
C GLY A 346 -2.65 -4.69 16.54
N GLU A 347 -1.62 -4.49 17.37
CA GLU A 347 -1.77 -3.99 18.74
C GLU A 347 -2.35 -2.57 18.78
N SER A 348 -3.34 -2.34 19.64
CA SER A 348 -3.96 -1.02 19.84
C SER A 348 -2.98 0.03 20.40
N THR A 349 -1.86 -0.41 20.98
CA THR A 349 -0.78 0.49 21.45
C THR A 349 0.20 0.87 20.36
N CYS A 350 0.16 0.23 19.19
CA CYS A 350 1.10 0.46 18.09
C CYS A 350 0.62 1.60 17.18
N LYS A 351 1.10 2.83 17.40
CA LYS A 351 0.65 4.00 16.63
C LYS A 351 0.93 3.88 15.12
N VAL A 352 2.03 3.25 14.72
CA VAL A 352 2.27 2.91 13.29
C VAL A 352 1.15 2.03 12.71
N CYS A 353 0.75 0.95 13.40
CA CYS A 353 -0.31 0.07 12.90
C CYS A 353 -1.68 0.75 12.95
N ASN A 354 -1.97 1.52 14.00
CA ASN A 354 -3.22 2.27 14.12
C ASN A 354 -3.34 3.34 13.04
N ILE A 355 -2.28 4.08 12.73
CA ILE A 355 -2.30 5.09 11.66
C ILE A 355 -2.57 4.43 10.30
N CYS A 356 -2.00 3.25 10.05
CA CYS A 356 -2.30 2.50 8.83
C CYS A 356 -3.76 2.01 8.80
N THR A 357 -4.32 1.60 9.95
CA THR A 357 -5.67 1.01 10.05
C THR A 357 -6.78 2.05 10.10
N HIS A 358 -6.56 3.15 10.81
CA HIS A 358 -7.57 4.14 11.17
C HIS A 358 -7.25 5.55 10.66
N GLY A 359 -6.15 5.72 9.93
CA GLY A 359 -5.66 7.04 9.54
C GLY A 359 -5.14 7.81 10.76
N PHE A 360 -4.92 9.10 10.59
CA PHE A 360 -4.54 9.95 11.73
C PHE A 360 -5.78 10.23 12.59
N GLN A 361 -5.65 10.06 13.91
CA GLN A 361 -6.72 10.28 14.89
C GLN A 361 -6.24 11.27 15.93
N LEU A 362 -7.03 12.33 16.18
CA LEU A 362 -6.62 13.42 17.07
C LEU A 362 -6.45 12.93 18.51
N ARG A 363 -7.39 12.13 19.01
CA ARG A 363 -7.37 11.64 20.40
C ARG A 363 -6.36 10.50 20.57
N ASP A 364 -6.44 9.50 19.69
CA ASP A 364 -5.68 8.27 19.87
C ASP A 364 -4.24 8.39 19.39
N ASN A 365 -3.92 9.18 18.37
CA ASN A 365 -2.56 9.21 17.79
C ASN A 365 -1.72 10.41 18.24
N VAL A 366 -2.33 11.52 18.69
CA VAL A 366 -1.60 12.77 19.00
C VAL A 366 -1.92 13.34 20.38
N GLY A 367 -3.20 13.35 20.78
CA GLY A 367 -3.66 13.91 22.06
C GLY A 367 -3.17 13.14 23.27
N ASP A 368 -3.18 11.80 23.23
CA ASP A 368 -2.79 10.98 24.39
C ASP A 368 -1.32 11.13 24.79
N THR A 369 -0.40 11.25 23.83
CA THR A 369 1.03 11.37 24.14
C THR A 369 1.32 12.72 24.79
N ALA A 370 0.77 13.81 24.27
CA ALA A 370 0.96 15.14 24.83
C ALA A 370 0.27 15.30 26.19
N ARG A 371 -0.97 14.80 26.33
CA ARG A 371 -1.73 14.84 27.59
C ARG A 371 -1.10 13.98 28.69
N ARG A 372 -0.56 12.79 28.36
CA ARG A 372 0.10 11.93 29.35
C ARG A 372 1.47 12.45 29.80
N THR A 373 2.11 13.30 29.00
CA THR A 373 3.45 13.83 29.29
C THR A 373 3.44 15.28 29.78
N ASN A 374 2.26 15.89 29.98
CA ASN A 374 2.12 17.34 30.23
C ASN A 374 2.90 18.19 29.22
N PHE A 375 3.02 17.71 27.98
CA PHE A 375 3.76 18.42 26.95
C PHE A 375 2.87 19.52 26.37
N ASP A 376 3.27 20.77 26.61
CA ASP A 376 2.55 21.95 26.11
C ASP A 376 2.57 21.96 24.57
N LEU A 377 1.43 21.63 23.96
CA LEU A 377 1.27 21.65 22.51
C LEU A 377 1.22 23.10 22.04
N ARG A 378 2.31 23.54 21.39
CA ARG A 378 2.52 24.91 20.92
C ARG A 378 1.33 25.53 20.19
N TYR A 379 0.56 24.72 19.47
CA TYR A 379 -0.54 25.18 18.61
C TYR A 379 -1.82 24.37 18.87
N GLY A 380 -2.02 23.94 20.13
CA GLY A 380 -3.21 23.22 20.57
C GLY A 380 -3.33 21.78 20.08
N ASP A 381 -4.50 21.18 20.35
CA ASP A 381 -4.80 19.78 20.02
C ASP A 381 -5.00 19.61 18.51
N GLY A 382 -3.93 19.22 17.80
CA GLY A 382 -3.94 19.01 16.36
C GLY A 382 -3.00 17.91 15.91
N LEU A 383 -3.01 17.58 14.61
CA LEU A 383 -2.07 16.65 13.99
C LEU A 383 -0.83 17.41 13.52
N TYR A 384 0.32 17.10 14.11
CA TYR A 384 1.59 17.78 13.84
C TYR A 384 2.38 17.11 12.74
N PHE A 385 2.86 17.92 11.78
CA PHE A 385 3.76 17.47 10.71
C PHE A 385 4.90 18.47 10.49
N SER A 386 5.95 18.03 9.81
CA SER A 386 7.11 18.84 9.47
C SER A 386 7.50 18.65 8.01
N SER A 387 8.05 19.67 7.34
CA SER A 387 8.73 19.48 6.05
C SER A 387 10.15 18.93 6.20
N VAL A 388 10.69 19.00 7.42
CA VAL A 388 12.05 18.60 7.78
C VAL A 388 12.00 17.22 8.43
N SER A 389 12.59 16.22 7.79
CA SER A 389 12.63 14.83 8.27
C SER A 389 13.41 14.72 9.58
N GLY A 390 14.51 15.47 9.72
CA GLY A 390 15.30 15.51 10.96
C GLY A 390 14.52 16.02 12.18
N LYS A 391 13.54 16.91 12.01
CA LYS A 391 12.62 17.31 13.10
C LYS A 391 11.60 16.22 13.40
N ALA A 392 11.01 15.61 12.37
CA ALA A 392 10.09 14.50 12.58
C ALA A 392 10.76 13.31 13.28
N ASN A 393 12.08 13.11 13.11
CA ASN A 393 12.85 12.08 13.80
C ASN A 393 12.81 12.18 15.33
N ASP A 394 12.68 13.39 15.90
CA ASP A 394 12.59 13.58 17.36
C ASP A 394 11.39 12.83 17.94
N TYR A 395 10.31 12.75 17.16
CA TYR A 395 9.08 12.06 17.54
C TYR A 395 9.06 10.59 17.11
N ALA A 396 10.08 10.13 16.39
CA ALA A 396 10.24 8.75 15.94
C ALA A 396 11.13 7.91 16.87
N GLU A 397 11.64 8.48 17.97
CA GLU A 397 12.49 7.76 18.93
C GLU A 397 11.80 6.52 19.49
N LEU A 398 10.52 6.62 19.84
CA LEU A 398 9.72 5.50 20.34
C LEU A 398 9.35 4.46 19.25
N SER A 399 9.81 4.65 18.02
CA SER A 399 9.78 3.60 16.99
C SER A 399 11.10 2.84 16.90
N GLU A 400 12.15 3.25 17.61
CA GLU A 400 13.48 2.65 17.48
C GLU A 400 13.46 1.15 17.80
N LYS A 401 14.20 0.40 16.97
CA LYS A 401 14.44 -1.03 17.09
C LYS A 401 15.87 -1.32 16.64
N THR A 402 16.44 -2.42 17.12
CA THR A 402 17.74 -2.92 16.67
C THR A 402 17.52 -3.98 15.61
N ASP A 403 18.13 -3.82 14.43
CA ASP A 403 18.11 -4.86 13.40
C ASP A 403 19.09 -6.00 13.70
N ARG A 404 19.12 -7.03 12.86
CA ARG A 404 20.00 -8.20 13.06
C ARG A 404 21.49 -7.88 12.99
N SER A 405 21.86 -6.75 12.41
CA SER A 405 23.26 -6.27 12.36
C SER A 405 23.65 -5.45 13.58
N GLY A 406 22.73 -5.23 14.52
CA GLY A 406 22.95 -4.35 15.67
C GLY A 406 22.67 -2.87 15.38
N LYS A 407 22.19 -2.52 14.18
CA LYS A 407 21.94 -1.11 13.81
C LYS A 407 20.62 -0.61 14.40
N LYS A 408 20.63 0.62 14.93
CA LYS A 408 19.42 1.32 15.36
C LYS A 408 18.61 1.80 14.15
N VAL A 409 17.37 1.36 14.08
CA VAL A 409 16.44 1.62 12.99
C VAL A 409 15.18 2.26 13.53
N ARG A 410 14.72 3.32 12.86
CA ARG A 410 13.48 4.03 13.15
C ARG A 410 12.58 4.07 11.93
N CYS A 411 11.32 4.44 12.13
CA CYS A 411 10.40 4.70 11.04
C CYS A 411 9.60 5.98 11.24
N MET A 412 9.24 6.64 10.14
CA MET A 412 8.34 7.80 10.14
C MET A 412 7.45 7.79 8.90
N PHE A 413 6.29 8.43 8.99
CA PHE A 413 5.39 8.59 7.86
C PHE A 413 5.81 9.77 6.98
N LEU A 414 5.54 9.63 5.69
CA LEU A 414 5.43 10.71 4.74
C LEU A 414 3.97 10.75 4.26
N SER A 415 3.32 11.88 4.51
CA SER A 415 1.87 12.04 4.38
C SER A 415 1.50 13.13 3.40
N SER A 416 0.36 12.98 2.74
CA SER A 416 -0.30 14.09 2.05
C SER A 416 -1.21 14.79 3.04
N VAL A 417 -0.95 16.08 3.29
CA VAL A 417 -1.61 16.90 4.31
C VAL A 417 -2.33 18.06 3.62
N THR A 418 -3.64 18.12 3.78
CA THR A 418 -4.50 19.22 3.32
C THR A 418 -4.33 20.40 4.27
N VAL A 419 -3.53 21.38 3.85
CA VAL A 419 -3.20 22.54 4.66
C VAL A 419 -4.25 23.64 4.50
N GLY A 420 -4.92 23.72 3.36
CA GLY A 420 -5.97 24.72 3.11
C GLY A 420 -5.46 26.15 3.28
N ARG A 421 -6.27 26.99 3.93
CA ARG A 421 -5.88 28.32 4.38
C ARG A 421 -5.04 28.19 5.64
N ALA A 422 -3.73 28.39 5.50
CA ALA A 422 -2.78 28.34 6.60
C ALA A 422 -2.72 29.68 7.35
N PHE A 423 -2.81 29.63 8.68
CA PHE A 423 -2.40 30.73 9.54
C PHE A 423 -0.90 30.64 9.77
N ILE A 424 -0.13 31.54 9.14
CA ILE A 424 1.34 31.55 9.25
C ILE A 424 1.74 32.39 10.47
N THR A 425 2.55 31.81 11.36
CA THR A 425 3.06 32.48 12.56
C THR A 425 4.55 32.22 12.76
N TYR A 426 5.24 33.18 13.38
CA TYR A 426 6.61 33.05 13.87
C TYR A 426 6.68 32.93 15.40
N GLU A 427 5.51 33.00 16.05
CA GLU A 427 5.40 32.82 17.49
C GLU A 427 5.60 31.35 17.87
N GLY A 428 6.31 31.10 18.97
CA GLY A 428 6.60 29.75 19.42
C GLY A 428 5.40 29.00 20.01
N LYS A 429 4.31 29.71 20.29
CA LYS A 429 3.05 29.14 20.78
C LYS A 429 1.87 30.05 20.50
N LEU A 430 0.69 29.47 20.38
CA LEU A 430 -0.60 30.14 20.34
C LEU A 430 -1.51 29.54 21.43
N PRO A 431 -2.48 30.30 21.97
CA PRO A 431 -3.45 29.74 22.90
C PRO A 431 -4.23 28.59 22.25
N PRO A 432 -4.31 27.40 22.86
CA PRO A 432 -4.94 26.21 22.25
C PRO A 432 -6.38 26.44 21.77
N GLU A 433 -7.16 27.23 22.50
CA GLU A 433 -8.54 27.59 22.19
C GLU A 433 -8.69 28.53 20.98
N GLN A 434 -7.58 29.07 20.48
CA GLN A 434 -7.51 29.95 19.31
C GLN A 434 -6.97 29.23 18.07
N CYS A 435 -6.78 27.91 18.13
CA CYS A 435 -6.15 27.12 17.08
C CYS A 435 -7.16 26.19 16.36
N PRO A 436 -7.29 26.26 15.01
CA PRO A 436 -6.76 27.31 14.15
C PRO A 436 -7.57 28.60 14.34
N PRO A 437 -6.99 29.79 14.08
CA PRO A 437 -7.76 31.03 14.14
C PRO A 437 -8.97 31.00 13.19
N PRO A 438 -10.06 31.74 13.51
CA PRO A 438 -11.24 31.78 12.65
C PRO A 438 -10.91 32.11 11.20
N GLY A 439 -11.43 31.31 10.27
CA GLY A 439 -11.15 31.48 8.84
C GLY A 439 -9.91 30.77 8.32
N PHE A 440 -9.24 29.95 9.14
CA PHE A 440 -8.11 29.11 8.72
C PHE A 440 -8.40 27.63 8.94
N ASP A 441 -7.74 26.78 8.15
CA ASP A 441 -7.86 25.32 8.19
C ASP A 441 -6.70 24.67 8.96
N SER A 442 -5.60 25.41 9.13
CA SER A 442 -4.34 24.94 9.70
C SER A 442 -3.51 26.08 10.31
N VAL A 443 -2.53 25.72 11.14
CA VAL A 443 -1.48 26.64 11.63
C VAL A 443 -0.14 26.18 11.06
N VAL A 444 0.65 27.13 10.56
CA VAL A 444 2.03 26.91 10.13
C VAL A 444 2.96 27.76 10.97
N GLY A 445 3.73 27.09 11.83
CA GLY A 445 4.83 27.70 12.56
C GLY A 445 6.05 27.75 11.66
N GLU A 446 6.50 28.95 11.29
CA GLU A 446 7.67 29.16 10.45
C GLU A 446 8.97 29.14 11.26
N LYS A 447 10.08 28.83 10.58
CA LYS A 447 11.40 28.92 11.19
C LYS A 447 11.68 30.38 11.60
N GLY A 448 12.12 30.59 12.82
CA GLY A 448 12.39 31.91 13.38
C GLY A 448 13.00 31.83 14.77
N PRO A 449 13.02 32.93 15.54
CA PRO A 449 13.59 32.97 16.88
C PRO A 449 12.97 31.94 17.84
N ALA A 450 11.69 31.62 17.65
CA ALA A 450 10.96 30.71 18.53
C ALA A 450 10.92 29.25 18.03
N LEU A 451 11.20 29.00 16.75
CA LEU A 451 11.16 27.68 16.13
C LEU A 451 12.41 27.42 15.26
N ASN A 452 13.15 26.37 15.59
CA ASN A 452 14.33 25.96 14.81
C ASN A 452 14.01 25.40 13.43
N TYR A 453 12.80 24.85 13.28
CA TYR A 453 12.33 24.19 12.07
C TYR A 453 10.82 24.39 11.94
N PRO A 454 10.30 24.46 10.71
CA PRO A 454 8.88 24.69 10.48
C PRO A 454 8.02 23.50 10.95
N GLU A 455 6.78 23.77 11.30
CA GLU A 455 5.73 22.77 11.57
C GLU A 455 4.40 23.20 10.96
N VAL A 456 3.59 22.21 10.60
CA VAL A 456 2.19 22.42 10.21
C VAL A 456 1.30 21.59 11.10
N VAL A 457 0.22 22.20 11.57
CA VAL A 457 -0.78 21.58 12.44
C VAL A 457 -2.13 21.66 11.75
N VAL A 458 -2.77 20.51 11.57
CA VAL A 458 -4.13 20.41 11.02
C VAL A 458 -5.07 19.86 12.08
N TYR A 459 -6.31 20.34 12.09
CA TYR A 459 -7.26 20.12 13.19
C TYR A 459 -8.42 19.20 12.82
N LYS A 460 -8.31 18.53 11.68
CA LYS A 460 -9.27 17.54 11.18
C LYS A 460 -8.53 16.26 10.81
N GLU A 461 -9.07 15.11 11.18
CA GLU A 461 -8.47 13.80 10.94
C GLU A 461 -8.36 13.51 9.44
N GLU A 462 -9.41 13.86 8.69
CA GLU A 462 -9.46 13.75 7.24
C GLU A 462 -8.51 14.70 6.50
N ALA A 463 -7.82 15.62 7.19
CA ALA A 463 -6.86 16.51 6.56
C ALA A 463 -5.50 15.83 6.30
N ALA A 464 -5.28 14.58 6.71
CA ALA A 464 -4.01 13.91 6.51
C ALA A 464 -4.16 12.45 6.05
N LEU A 465 -3.37 12.06 5.06
CA LEU A 465 -3.30 10.69 4.53
C LEU A 465 -1.87 10.17 4.63
N PRO A 466 -1.60 9.09 5.40
CA PRO A 466 -0.29 8.44 5.35
C PRO A 466 -0.12 7.79 3.98
N THR A 467 0.93 8.17 3.25
CA THR A 467 1.17 7.65 1.88
C THR A 467 2.36 6.70 1.83
N HIS A 468 3.37 6.95 2.66
CA HIS A 468 4.55 6.12 2.75
C HIS A 468 5.03 6.00 4.19
N LEU A 469 5.64 4.88 4.53
CA LEU A 469 6.40 4.68 5.76
C LEU A 469 7.87 4.52 5.38
N ILE A 470 8.71 5.42 5.86
CA ILE A 470 10.14 5.43 5.59
C ILE A 470 10.85 4.79 6.78
N VAL A 471 11.61 3.74 6.50
CA VAL A 471 12.48 3.08 7.47
C VAL A 471 13.90 3.52 7.21
N TYR A 472 14.54 4.05 8.24
CA TYR A 472 15.88 4.61 8.15
C TYR A 472 16.67 4.24 9.38
N ALA A 473 17.98 4.36 9.27
CA ALA A 473 18.87 4.08 10.36
C ALA A 473 19.81 5.26 10.58
N LEU A 474 20.03 5.53 11.85
CA LEU A 474 21.00 6.50 12.33
C LEU A 474 22.35 5.79 12.41
N HIS A 475 23.40 6.48 11.99
CA HIS A 475 24.75 5.98 12.12
C HIS A 475 25.47 6.77 13.20
N GLU A 476 25.91 6.05 14.23
CA GLU A 476 26.74 6.61 15.31
C GLU A 476 28.18 6.85 14.85
#